data_AF-A0A942AJ64-F1
#
_entry.id   AF-A0A942AJ64-F1
#
_cell.length_a   1.000
_cell.length_b   1.000
_cell.length_c   1.000
_cell.angle_alpha   90.00
_cell.angle_beta   90.00
_cell.angle_gamma   90.00
#
_symmetry.space_group_name_H-M   'P 1'
#
loop_
_entity.id
_entity.type
_entity.pdbx_description
1 polymer ?
#
loop_
_entity_poly.entity_id
_entity_poly.type
_entity_poly.pdbx_seq_one_letter_code
_entity_poly.pdbx_strand_id
1 'polypeptide(L)'
;MKKLLTAALAALMALCLILPAVAEGEVTIGQALYAAHGTKCFAVLTVAMQDGVIADAYIDEFQFMTAGEAVGVPNSDADFGQSYPEGKVLASKRENAEMYSANMAAAGSTVALDVNYDAIQDYVTGKTIEELEAAVDGKTAEEMVDAVAGCTLVDTLGYVNGLIEAAKAASK
;
A
#
# COMPACT_ATOMS: atom_id res chain seq x y z
N MET A 1 42.69 36.12 -4.99
CA MET A 1 42.06 34.87 -4.50
C MET A 1 40.80 35.14 -3.69
N LYS A 2 40.83 35.85 -2.55
CA LYS A 2 39.62 36.16 -1.74
C LYS A 2 38.46 36.79 -2.53
N LYS A 3 38.71 37.85 -3.30
CA LYS A 3 37.67 38.53 -4.10
C LYS A 3 37.06 37.64 -5.20
N LEU A 4 37.86 36.74 -5.80
CA LEU A 4 37.36 35.77 -6.78
C LEU A 4 36.52 34.69 -6.11
N LEU A 5 36.91 34.22 -4.92
CA LEU A 5 36.11 33.28 -4.12
C LEU A 5 34.77 33.90 -3.73
N THR A 6 34.76 35.16 -3.31
CA THR A 6 33.52 35.85 -2.90
C THR A 6 32.57 36.05 -4.09
N ALA A 7 33.11 36.38 -5.27
CA ALA A 7 32.31 36.53 -6.49
C ALA A 7 31.74 35.19 -6.98
N ALA A 8 32.53 34.11 -6.93
CA ALA A 8 32.08 32.77 -7.28
C ALA A 8 30.98 32.26 -6.32
N LEU A 9 31.12 32.52 -5.02
CA LEU A 9 30.13 32.12 -4.02
C LEU A 9 28.81 32.92 -4.16
N ALA A 10 28.90 34.21 -4.47
CA ALA A 10 27.73 35.05 -4.75
C ALA A 10 27.01 34.64 -6.04
N ALA A 11 27.76 34.27 -7.08
CA ALA A 11 27.19 33.75 -8.33
C ALA A 11 26.52 32.38 -8.14
N LEU A 12 27.09 31.51 -7.30
CA LEU A 12 26.50 30.22 -6.96
C LEU A 12 25.22 30.37 -6.12
N MET A 13 25.20 31.27 -5.14
CA MET A 13 23.99 31.60 -4.38
C MET A 13 22.90 32.22 -5.27
N ALA A 14 23.26 33.13 -6.17
CA ALA A 14 22.32 33.69 -7.13
C ALA A 14 21.78 32.63 -8.08
N LEU A 15 22.62 31.67 -8.53
CA LEU A 15 22.19 30.55 -9.36
C LEU A 15 21.22 29.62 -8.60
N CYS A 16 21.44 29.36 -7.31
CA CYS A 16 20.52 28.60 -6.47
C CYS A 16 19.16 29.31 -6.25
N LEU A 17 19.12 30.64 -6.31
CA LEU A 17 17.89 31.43 -6.15
C LEU A 17 17.08 31.57 -7.46
N ILE A 18 17.65 31.20 -8.61
CA ILE A 18 17.02 31.28 -9.94
C ILE A 18 16.65 29.89 -10.47
N LEU A 19 17.04 28.81 -9.77
CA LEU A 19 16.44 27.50 -10.03
C LEU A 19 14.93 27.66 -9.82
N PRO A 20 14.09 27.37 -10.83
CA PRO A 20 12.67 27.25 -10.56
C PRO A 20 12.55 26.27 -9.40
N ALA A 21 11.74 26.61 -8.38
CA ALA A 21 11.26 25.59 -7.47
C ALA A 21 10.77 24.45 -8.37
N VAL A 22 11.36 23.26 -8.23
CA VAL A 22 10.84 22.08 -8.91
C VAL A 22 9.40 22.01 -8.42
N ALA A 23 8.46 22.35 -9.30
CA ALA A 23 7.06 22.18 -8.98
C ALA A 23 6.92 20.68 -8.79
N GLU A 24 6.73 20.24 -7.54
CA GLU A 24 6.34 18.86 -7.27
C GLU A 24 5.11 18.59 -8.13
N GLY A 25 5.16 17.53 -8.95
CA GLY A 25 4.03 17.16 -9.80
C GLY A 25 2.76 17.06 -8.96
N GLU A 26 1.61 17.35 -9.57
CA GLU A 26 0.33 17.17 -8.89
C GLU A 26 0.23 15.72 -8.37
N VAL A 27 -0.07 15.59 -7.08
CA VAL A 27 -0.31 14.29 -6.45
C VAL A 27 -1.80 14.03 -6.47
N THR A 28 -2.22 12.95 -7.10
CA THR A 28 -3.61 12.46 -7.02
C THR A 28 -3.67 11.20 -6.17
N ILE A 29 -4.81 10.98 -5.50
CA ILE A 29 -5.03 9.82 -4.64
C ILE A 29 -6.22 9.03 -5.16
N GLY A 30 -6.03 7.73 -5.31
CA GLY A 30 -7.07 6.78 -5.67
C GLY A 30 -7.19 5.69 -4.63
N GLN A 31 -8.40 5.15 -4.48
CA GLN A 31 -8.67 4.06 -3.56
C GLN A 31 -9.61 3.05 -4.21
N ALA A 32 -9.37 1.76 -3.96
CA ALA A 32 -10.21 0.66 -4.40
C ALA A 32 -10.59 -0.23 -3.20
N LEU A 33 -11.87 -0.63 -3.16
CA LEU A 33 -12.31 -1.78 -2.39
C LEU A 33 -12.20 -3.02 -3.28
N TYR A 34 -11.46 -4.03 -2.83
CA TYR A 34 -11.12 -5.16 -3.69
C TYR A 34 -11.19 -6.49 -2.94
N ALA A 35 -11.59 -7.55 -3.64
CA ALA A 35 -11.55 -8.92 -3.14
C ALA A 35 -10.18 -9.55 -3.42
N ALA A 36 -9.12 -9.01 -2.79
CA ALA A 36 -7.75 -9.46 -3.03
C ALA A 36 -7.49 -10.86 -2.46
N HIS A 37 -8.11 -11.20 -1.33
CA HIS A 37 -7.90 -12.46 -0.62
C HIS A 37 -9.23 -13.12 -0.24
N GLY A 38 -9.51 -14.28 -0.85
CA GLY A 38 -10.67 -15.11 -0.50
C GLY A 38 -12.02 -14.36 -0.47
N THR A 39 -12.91 -14.78 0.42
CA THR A 39 -14.30 -14.25 0.52
C THR A 39 -14.70 -13.82 1.93
N LYS A 40 -13.76 -13.88 2.88
CA LYS A 40 -14.01 -13.56 4.30
C LYS A 40 -13.60 -12.15 4.70
N CYS A 41 -13.00 -11.41 3.77
CA CYS A 41 -12.45 -10.09 3.98
C CYS A 41 -12.55 -9.27 2.69
N PHE A 42 -12.23 -8.00 2.79
CA PHE A 42 -12.04 -7.12 1.65
C PHE A 42 -10.84 -6.20 1.91
N ALA A 43 -10.07 -5.94 0.86
CA ALA A 43 -8.94 -5.03 0.91
C ALA A 43 -9.39 -3.60 0.61
N VAL A 44 -8.79 -2.65 1.32
CA VAL A 44 -8.80 -1.22 1.03
C VAL A 44 -7.41 -0.88 0.53
N LEU A 45 -7.29 -0.63 -0.77
CA LEU A 45 -6.01 -0.32 -1.41
C LEU A 45 -6.01 1.14 -1.82
N THR A 46 -5.01 1.89 -1.37
CA THR A 46 -4.87 3.31 -1.66
C THR A 46 -3.56 3.55 -2.40
N VAL A 47 -3.58 4.43 -3.38
CA VAL A 47 -2.41 4.78 -4.18
C VAL A 47 -2.33 6.30 -4.28
N ALA A 48 -1.14 6.85 -4.05
CA ALA A 48 -0.79 8.20 -4.47
C ALA A 48 -0.06 8.13 -5.81
N MET A 49 -0.56 8.81 -6.82
CA MET A 49 0.07 8.95 -8.13
C MET A 49 0.78 10.30 -8.21
N GLN A 50 1.98 10.31 -8.80
CA GLN A 50 2.68 11.54 -9.16
C GLN A 50 3.47 11.30 -10.44
N ASP A 51 3.42 12.27 -11.37
CA ASP A 51 4.18 12.22 -12.62
C ASP A 51 4.00 10.90 -13.43
N GLY A 52 2.80 10.32 -13.37
CA GLY A 52 2.42 9.12 -14.12
C GLY A 52 2.81 7.79 -13.49
N VAL A 53 3.45 7.81 -12.31
CA VAL A 53 3.83 6.60 -11.56
C VAL A 53 3.17 6.56 -10.18
N ILE A 54 3.15 5.38 -9.57
CA ILE A 54 2.79 5.23 -8.16
C ILE A 54 3.92 5.84 -7.31
N ALA A 55 3.63 6.95 -6.64
CA ALA A 55 4.55 7.58 -5.70
C ALA A 55 4.55 6.87 -4.35
N ASP A 56 3.39 6.38 -3.92
CA ASP A 56 3.22 5.59 -2.69
C ASP A 56 1.96 4.72 -2.78
N ALA A 57 1.92 3.64 -2.03
CA ALA A 57 0.83 2.70 -1.98
C ALA A 57 0.55 2.29 -0.53
N TYR A 58 -0.72 2.02 -0.23
CA TYR A 58 -1.16 1.53 1.08
C TYR A 58 -2.12 0.36 0.94
N ILE A 59 -1.85 -0.72 1.68
CA ILE A 59 -2.72 -1.90 1.76
C ILE A 59 -3.20 -2.07 3.20
N ASP A 60 -4.51 -2.10 3.36
CA ASP A 60 -5.16 -2.68 4.53
C ASP A 60 -6.26 -3.66 4.09
N GLU A 61 -6.62 -4.57 4.98
CA GLU A 61 -7.66 -5.55 4.74
C GLU A 61 -8.52 -5.72 5.96
N PHE A 62 -9.84 -5.74 5.77
CA PHE A 62 -10.79 -5.80 6.86
C PHE A 62 -11.49 -7.16 6.88
N GLN A 63 -11.53 -7.75 8.06
CA GLN A 63 -12.14 -9.07 8.30
C GLN A 63 -12.92 -9.06 9.62
N PHE A 64 -13.99 -9.86 9.69
CA PHE A 64 -14.59 -10.19 10.98
C PHE A 64 -13.67 -11.12 11.79
N MET A 65 -13.18 -10.63 12.93
CA MET A 65 -12.27 -11.32 13.85
C MET A 65 -12.93 -11.54 15.21
N THR A 66 -12.37 -12.40 16.05
CA THR A 66 -12.91 -12.69 17.39
C THR A 66 -12.87 -11.44 18.26
N ALA A 67 -14.01 -11.08 18.83
CA ALA A 67 -14.12 -9.97 19.77
C ALA A 67 -13.28 -10.25 21.03
N GLY A 68 -12.53 -9.25 21.50
CA GLY A 68 -11.62 -9.37 22.64
C GLY A 68 -10.22 -9.89 22.28
N GLU A 69 -10.03 -10.46 21.09
CA GLU A 69 -8.71 -10.79 20.53
C GLU A 69 -8.23 -9.71 19.54
N ALA A 70 -9.17 -9.09 18.81
CA ALA A 70 -8.88 -8.01 17.86
C ALA A 70 -9.46 -6.68 18.33
N VAL A 71 -8.76 -5.59 17.99
CA VAL A 71 -9.26 -4.23 18.04
C VAL A 71 -10.19 -4.01 16.85
N GLY A 72 -11.47 -3.78 17.14
CA GLY A 72 -12.47 -3.46 16.12
C GLY A 72 -12.29 -2.06 15.54
N VAL A 73 -12.85 -1.83 14.37
CA VAL A 73 -12.94 -0.49 13.76
C VAL A 73 -13.71 0.49 14.65
N PRO A 74 -13.54 1.82 14.47
CA PRO A 74 -14.27 2.81 15.24
C PRO A 74 -15.78 2.55 15.28
N ASN A 75 -16.40 2.77 16.44
CA ASN A 75 -17.81 2.52 16.74
C ASN A 75 -18.22 1.04 16.77
N SER A 76 -17.27 0.08 16.81
CA SER A 76 -17.57 -1.35 16.98
C SER A 76 -18.29 -1.68 18.29
N ASP A 77 -18.15 -0.82 19.32
CA ASP A 77 -18.83 -0.92 20.61
C ASP A 77 -20.13 -0.09 20.67
N ALA A 78 -20.52 0.54 19.56
CA ALA A 78 -21.71 1.37 19.41
C ALA A 78 -22.67 0.79 18.34
N ASP A 79 -23.58 1.62 17.80
CA ASP A 79 -24.63 1.20 16.86
C ASP A 79 -24.09 0.50 15.61
N PHE A 80 -22.87 0.84 15.17
CA PHE A 80 -22.24 0.21 14.01
C PHE A 80 -21.96 -1.29 14.23
N GLY A 81 -21.58 -1.66 15.46
CA GLY A 81 -21.27 -3.05 15.83
C GLY A 81 -22.48 -3.93 16.13
N GLN A 82 -23.69 -3.36 16.31
CA GLN A 82 -24.88 -4.12 16.69
C GLN A 82 -25.30 -5.19 15.67
N SER A 83 -24.91 -5.02 14.40
CA SER A 83 -25.24 -5.96 13.31
C SER A 83 -24.10 -6.94 13.00
N TYR A 84 -23.03 -6.94 13.78
CA TYR A 84 -21.92 -7.86 13.55
C TYR A 84 -22.33 -9.30 13.92
N PRO A 85 -21.71 -10.31 13.28
CA PRO A 85 -21.87 -11.68 13.72
C PRO A 85 -21.54 -11.82 15.21
N GLU A 86 -22.30 -12.67 15.91
CA GLU A 86 -22.11 -12.87 17.35
C GLU A 86 -20.66 -13.25 17.69
N GLY A 87 -20.08 -12.57 18.69
CA GLY A 87 -18.70 -12.78 19.12
C GLY A 87 -17.63 -12.27 18.14
N LYS A 88 -18.00 -11.43 17.16
CA LYS A 88 -17.07 -10.87 16.17
C LYS A 88 -17.02 -9.34 16.19
N VAL A 89 -15.89 -8.81 15.75
CA VAL A 89 -15.67 -7.40 15.41
C VAL A 89 -15.14 -7.30 13.98
N LEU A 90 -15.58 -6.30 13.21
CA LEU A 90 -14.88 -5.95 11.98
C LEU A 90 -13.57 -5.28 12.36
N ALA A 91 -12.45 -5.78 11.87
CA ALA A 91 -11.11 -5.32 12.26
C ALA A 91 -10.22 -5.13 11.04
N SER A 92 -9.40 -4.08 11.07
CA SER A 92 -8.26 -3.90 10.17
C SER A 92 -7.21 -4.97 10.50
N LYS A 93 -6.72 -5.68 9.48
CA LYS A 93 -5.63 -6.62 9.63
C LYS A 93 -4.31 -5.91 9.89
N ARG A 94 -4.11 -4.70 9.36
CA ARG A 94 -2.89 -3.92 9.60
C ARG A 94 -2.83 -3.38 11.03
N GLU A 95 -3.92 -2.83 11.55
CA GLU A 95 -3.99 -2.40 12.97
C GLU A 95 -3.86 -3.59 13.94
N ASN A 96 -4.23 -4.79 13.50
CA ASN A 96 -4.11 -6.03 14.27
C ASN A 96 -2.95 -6.93 13.80
N ALA A 97 -1.93 -6.36 13.14
CA ALA A 97 -0.91 -7.13 12.43
C ALA A 97 -0.13 -8.08 13.34
N GLU A 98 0.18 -7.70 14.58
CA GLU A 98 0.90 -8.58 15.52
C GLU A 98 0.12 -9.87 15.78
N MET A 99 -1.14 -9.75 16.22
CA MET A 99 -2.02 -10.88 16.49
C MET A 99 -2.27 -11.71 15.22
N TYR A 100 -2.54 -11.04 14.10
CA TYR A 100 -2.82 -11.73 12.84
C TYR A 100 -1.58 -12.48 12.32
N SER A 101 -0.40 -11.88 12.43
CA SER A 101 0.87 -12.50 12.06
C SER A 101 1.21 -13.69 12.95
N ALA A 102 0.88 -13.65 14.24
CA ALA A 102 1.02 -14.80 15.12
C ALA A 102 0.15 -15.98 14.66
N ASN A 103 -1.08 -15.72 14.23
CA ASN A 103 -1.96 -16.74 13.65
C ASN A 103 -1.43 -17.29 12.32
N MET A 104 -0.90 -16.41 11.46
CA MET A 104 -0.25 -16.83 10.21
C MET A 104 1.00 -17.68 10.46
N ALA A 105 1.81 -17.33 11.45
CA ALA A 105 2.99 -18.10 11.82
C ALA A 105 2.62 -19.50 12.34
N ALA A 106 1.55 -19.60 13.13
CA ALA A 106 0.99 -20.89 13.55
C ALA A 106 0.49 -21.74 12.37
N ALA A 107 0.11 -21.10 11.26
CA ALA A 107 -0.25 -21.74 10.00
C ALA A 107 0.96 -21.97 9.05
N GLY A 108 2.18 -21.62 9.48
CA GLY A 108 3.42 -21.87 8.73
C GLY A 108 4.00 -20.67 7.97
N SER A 109 3.43 -19.47 8.10
CA SER A 109 4.05 -18.26 7.52
C SER A 109 5.36 -17.93 8.21
N THR A 110 6.37 -17.53 7.44
CA THR A 110 7.67 -17.06 7.94
C THR A 110 7.80 -15.53 7.93
N VAL A 111 6.84 -14.84 7.31
CA VAL A 111 6.83 -13.38 7.18
C VAL A 111 5.54 -12.82 7.80
N ALA A 112 5.67 -11.73 8.56
CA ALA A 112 4.55 -11.03 9.17
C ALA A 112 3.67 -10.35 8.11
N LEU A 113 2.39 -10.16 8.41
CA LEU A 113 1.42 -9.67 7.41
C LEU A 113 1.76 -8.26 6.90
N ASP A 114 2.07 -7.35 7.81
CA ASP A 114 2.47 -5.97 7.51
C ASP A 114 3.74 -5.94 6.64
N VAL A 115 4.74 -6.77 6.95
CA VAL A 115 5.96 -6.89 6.13
C VAL A 115 5.64 -7.40 4.72
N ASN A 116 4.71 -8.35 4.58
CA ASN A 116 4.27 -8.79 3.26
C ASN A 116 3.57 -7.66 2.48
N TYR A 117 2.68 -6.93 3.14
CA TYR A 117 2.03 -5.78 2.52
C TYR A 117 3.05 -4.72 2.10
N ASP A 118 4.04 -4.41 2.95
CA ASP A 118 5.12 -3.46 2.64
C ASP A 118 5.91 -3.91 1.40
N ALA A 119 6.26 -5.19 1.30
CA ALA A 119 6.92 -5.72 0.10
C ALA A 119 6.09 -5.54 -1.18
N ILE A 120 4.76 -5.68 -1.12
CA ILE A 120 3.87 -5.45 -2.27
C ILE A 120 3.77 -3.96 -2.59
N GLN A 121 3.66 -3.08 -1.60
CA GLN A 121 3.64 -1.63 -1.77
C GLN A 121 4.95 -1.14 -2.41
N ASP A 122 6.09 -1.62 -1.92
CA ASP A 122 7.41 -1.34 -2.49
C ASP A 122 7.53 -1.86 -3.93
N TYR A 123 6.97 -3.05 -4.21
CA TYR A 123 6.98 -3.61 -5.56
C TYR A 123 6.21 -2.73 -6.56
N VAL A 124 5.08 -2.13 -6.19
CA VAL A 124 4.32 -1.30 -7.14
C VAL A 124 4.86 0.13 -7.25
N THR A 125 5.57 0.61 -6.23
CA THR A 125 6.11 1.97 -6.19
C THR A 125 7.09 2.22 -7.34
N GLY A 126 6.98 3.41 -7.95
CA GLY A 126 7.77 3.85 -9.09
C GLY A 126 7.34 3.26 -10.44
N LYS A 127 6.31 2.42 -10.49
CA LYS A 127 5.77 1.85 -11.74
C LYS A 127 4.56 2.62 -12.23
N THR A 128 4.40 2.62 -13.54
CA THR A 128 3.17 3.07 -14.22
C THR A 128 2.09 1.99 -14.15
N ILE A 129 0.84 2.37 -14.43
CA ILE A 129 -0.27 1.42 -14.56
C ILE A 129 0.01 0.38 -15.66
N GLU A 130 0.52 0.82 -16.81
CA GLU A 130 0.80 -0.07 -17.96
C GLU A 130 1.88 -1.11 -17.64
N GLU A 131 2.95 -0.72 -16.92
CA GLU A 131 3.99 -1.66 -16.48
C GLU A 131 3.44 -2.70 -15.52
N LEU A 132 2.54 -2.30 -14.61
CA LEU A 132 1.92 -3.22 -13.65
C LEU A 132 0.94 -4.17 -14.34
N GLU A 133 0.11 -3.67 -15.26
CA GLU A 133 -0.80 -4.50 -16.06
C GLU A 133 0.00 -5.54 -16.88
N ALA A 134 1.10 -5.13 -17.51
CA ALA A 134 1.98 -6.05 -18.22
C ALA A 134 2.68 -7.06 -17.28
N ALA A 135 3.00 -6.65 -16.05
CA ALA A 135 3.66 -7.52 -15.07
C ALA A 135 2.74 -8.62 -14.52
N VAL A 136 1.43 -8.38 -14.46
CA VAL A 136 0.43 -9.35 -13.97
C VAL A 136 -0.23 -10.16 -15.09
N ASP A 137 -0.16 -9.71 -16.35
CA ASP A 137 -0.80 -10.39 -17.48
C ASP A 137 -0.33 -11.84 -17.62
N GLY A 138 -1.29 -12.76 -17.68
CA GLY A 138 -1.04 -14.20 -17.79
C GLY A 138 -0.36 -14.86 -16.59
N LYS A 139 -0.04 -14.12 -15.51
CA LYS A 139 0.61 -14.70 -14.34
C LYS A 139 -0.34 -15.46 -13.44
N THR A 140 0.17 -16.56 -12.89
CA THR A 140 -0.44 -17.29 -11.79
C THR A 140 -0.16 -16.62 -10.45
N ALA A 141 -0.88 -17.06 -9.41
CA ALA A 141 -0.65 -16.62 -8.04
C ALA A 141 0.79 -16.88 -7.57
N GLU A 142 1.32 -18.08 -7.84
CA GLU A 142 2.68 -18.48 -7.46
C GLU A 142 3.74 -17.61 -8.14
N GLU A 143 3.61 -17.39 -9.45
CA GLU A 143 4.53 -16.53 -10.21
C GLU A 143 4.53 -15.06 -9.77
N MET A 144 3.47 -14.60 -9.12
CA MET A 144 3.43 -13.28 -8.52
C MET A 144 4.09 -13.21 -7.15
N VAL A 145 3.99 -14.27 -6.34
CA VAL A 145 4.77 -14.35 -5.09
C VAL A 145 6.26 -14.29 -5.41
N ASP A 146 6.71 -15.08 -6.38
CA ASP A 146 8.12 -15.11 -6.78
C ASP A 146 8.63 -13.77 -7.34
N ALA A 147 7.74 -12.96 -7.92
CA ALA A 147 8.08 -11.66 -8.48
C ALA A 147 8.25 -10.56 -7.41
N VAL A 148 7.61 -10.72 -6.25
CA VAL A 148 7.62 -9.72 -5.17
C VAL A 148 8.59 -10.17 -4.08
N ALA A 149 9.82 -9.65 -4.16
CA ALA A 149 10.87 -9.98 -3.21
C ALA A 149 10.44 -9.70 -1.76
N GLY A 150 10.58 -10.70 -0.89
CA GLY A 150 10.22 -10.59 0.53
C GLY A 150 8.75 -10.85 0.86
N CYS A 151 7.89 -11.09 -0.15
CA CYS A 151 6.51 -11.50 0.05
C CYS A 151 6.37 -13.03 0.01
N THR A 152 5.48 -13.56 0.84
CA THR A 152 5.07 -14.96 0.92
C THR A 152 3.55 -15.14 0.82
N LEU A 153 2.78 -14.07 0.59
CA LEU A 153 1.33 -14.15 0.48
C LEU A 153 0.92 -14.70 -0.88
N VAL A 154 0.27 -15.86 -0.92
CA VAL A 154 -0.25 -16.47 -2.16
C VAL A 154 -1.21 -15.55 -2.92
N ASP A 155 -1.86 -14.61 -2.24
CA ASP A 155 -2.79 -13.65 -2.82
C ASP A 155 -2.12 -12.38 -3.40
N THR A 156 -0.78 -12.37 -3.52
CA THR A 156 -0.01 -11.22 -4.05
C THR A 156 -0.56 -10.69 -5.37
N LEU A 157 -0.96 -11.57 -6.30
CA LEU A 157 -1.60 -11.18 -7.56
C LEU A 157 -2.88 -10.37 -7.33
N GLY A 158 -3.71 -10.76 -6.37
CA GLY A 158 -4.95 -10.06 -6.02
C GLY A 158 -4.68 -8.66 -5.47
N TYR A 159 -3.68 -8.52 -4.60
CA TYR A 159 -3.30 -7.21 -4.05
C TYR A 159 -2.72 -6.28 -5.12
N VAL A 160 -1.84 -6.77 -6.00
CA VAL A 160 -1.30 -5.95 -7.09
C VAL A 160 -2.41 -5.50 -8.05
N ASN A 161 -3.35 -6.38 -8.41
CA ASN A 161 -4.52 -6.00 -9.20
C ASN A 161 -5.39 -4.95 -8.50
N GLY A 162 -5.61 -5.07 -7.19
CA GLY A 162 -6.32 -4.05 -6.42
C GLY A 162 -5.63 -2.68 -6.43
N LEU A 163 -4.29 -2.66 -6.36
CA LEU A 163 -3.49 -1.43 -6.45
C LEU A 163 -3.54 -0.80 -7.85
N ILE A 164 -3.58 -1.61 -8.91
CA ILE A 164 -3.81 -1.14 -10.28
C ILE A 164 -5.17 -0.43 -10.37
N GLU A 165 -6.23 -1.00 -9.79
CA GLU A 165 -7.56 -0.38 -9.79
C GLU A 165 -7.60 0.91 -8.96
N ALA A 166 -6.88 0.97 -7.83
CA ALA A 166 -6.71 2.19 -7.06
C ALA A 166 -5.96 3.27 -7.86
N ALA A 167 -4.88 2.91 -8.55
CA ALA A 167 -4.13 3.83 -9.42
C ALA A 167 -5.01 4.37 -10.58
N LYS A 168 -5.81 3.50 -11.22
CA LYS A 168 -6.79 3.94 -12.23
C LYS A 168 -7.84 4.89 -11.66
N ALA A 169 -8.23 4.73 -10.40
CA ALA A 169 -9.17 5.64 -9.74
C ALA A 169 -8.56 7.02 -9.44
N ALA A 170 -7.24 7.11 -9.21
CA ALA A 170 -6.52 8.36 -9.00
C ALA A 170 -6.41 9.21 -10.27
N SER A 171 -6.52 8.58 -11.45
CA SER A 171 -6.37 9.22 -12.76
C SER A 171 -7.69 9.67 -13.40
N LYS A 172 -8.79 9.67 -12.65
CA LYS A 172 -10.14 10.04 -13.11
C LYS A 172 -10.47 11.51 -12.91
#